data_AF-A0A351QBM9-F1
#
_entry.id   AF-A0A351QBM9-F1
#
_cell.length_a   1.000
_cell.length_b   1.000
_cell.length_c   1.000
_cell.angle_alpha   90.00
_cell.angle_beta   90.00
_cell.angle_gamma   90.00
#
_symmetry.space_group_name_H-M   'P 1'
#
loop_
_entity.id
_entity.type
_entity.pdbx_description
1 polymer ?
#
loop_
_entity_poly.entity_id
_entity_poly.type
_entity_poly.pdbx_seq_one_letter_code
_entity_poly.pdbx_strand_id
1 'polypeptide(L)'
;NDITKNYREIIARVNQAIDWAAASEMHVVYIQNHNLSAGTRTFKPGTHGAELVPEMKIVSSHIFTKTKSNALTSEEFATFIQENAITKFFIAGADATACVKSTCFNMT
;
A
#
# COMPACT_ATOMS: atom_id res chain seq x y z
N ASN A 1 -14.48 -3.30 -12.95
CA ASN A 1 -14.16 -2.87 -11.58
C ASN A 1 -14.23 -1.36 -11.54
N ASP A 2 -14.72 -0.76 -10.45
CA ASP A 2 -14.88 0.69 -10.30
C ASP A 2 -13.52 1.42 -10.32
N ILE A 3 -12.48 0.76 -9.79
CA ILE A 3 -11.11 1.27 -9.71
C ILE A 3 -10.55 1.69 -11.08
N THR A 4 -10.78 0.92 -12.15
CA THR A 4 -10.26 1.27 -13.48
C THR A 4 -11.07 2.37 -14.16
N LYS A 5 -12.35 2.52 -13.81
CA LYS A 5 -13.22 3.59 -14.37
C LYS A 5 -12.87 4.95 -13.76
N ASN A 6 -12.62 4.97 -12.45
CA ASN A 6 -12.34 6.18 -11.68
C ASN A 6 -10.85 6.34 -11.33
N TYR A 7 -9.96 5.65 -12.04
CA TYR A 7 -8.53 5.57 -11.74
C TYR A 7 -7.89 6.94 -11.47
N ARG A 8 -8.11 7.90 -12.37
CA ARG A 8 -7.51 9.24 -12.29
C ARG A 8 -7.94 9.99 -11.03
N GLU A 9 -9.21 9.90 -10.66
CA GLU A 9 -9.69 10.54 -9.44
C GLU A 9 -9.10 9.84 -8.21
N ILE A 10 -9.14 8.50 -8.18
CA ILE A 10 -8.62 7.72 -7.05
C ILE A 10 -7.14 8.02 -6.82
N ILE A 11 -6.31 7.96 -7.86
CA ILE A 11 -4.86 8.22 -7.71
C ILE A 11 -4.58 9.67 -7.32
N ALA A 12 -5.38 10.64 -7.81
CA ALA A 12 -5.27 12.03 -7.38
C ALA A 12 -5.58 12.19 -5.88
N ARG A 13 -6.62 11.51 -5.35
CA ARG A 13 -6.93 11.53 -3.92
C ARG A 13 -5.86 10.83 -3.07
N VAL A 14 -5.32 9.72 -3.55
CA VAL A 14 -4.19 9.05 -2.90
C VAL A 14 -2.97 9.98 -2.82
N ASN A 15 -2.65 10.69 -3.90
CA ASN A 15 -1.57 11.67 -3.92
C ASN A 15 -1.81 12.85 -2.98
N GLN A 16 -3.06 13.32 -2.85
CA GLN A 16 -3.41 14.35 -1.85
C GLN A 16 -3.19 13.86 -0.42
N ALA A 17 -3.52 12.58 -0.13
CA ALA A 17 -3.24 11.99 1.17
C ALA A 17 -1.73 11.86 1.44
N ILE A 18 -0.93 11.52 0.41
CA ILE A 18 0.53 11.49 0.49
C ILE A 18 1.10 12.87 0.80
N ASP A 19 0.65 13.91 0.08
CA ASP A 19 1.09 15.29 0.31
C ASP A 19 0.75 15.76 1.73
N TRP A 20 -0.46 15.46 2.20
CA TRP A 20 -0.90 15.78 3.55
C TRP A 20 -0.06 15.08 4.63
N ALA A 21 0.20 13.77 4.47
CA ALA A 21 1.00 13.00 5.40
C ALA A 21 2.45 13.53 5.46
N ALA A 22 3.05 13.84 4.30
CA ALA A 22 4.39 14.42 4.22
C ALA A 22 4.48 15.81 4.86
N ALA A 23 3.50 16.69 4.59
CA ALA A 23 3.43 18.03 5.19
C ALA A 23 3.17 17.99 6.71
N SER A 24 2.60 16.89 7.21
CA SER A 24 2.36 16.66 8.64
C SER A 24 3.47 15.86 9.32
N GLU A 25 4.61 15.66 8.65
CA GLU A 25 5.77 14.91 9.15
C GLU A 25 5.44 13.48 9.60
N MET A 26 4.45 12.85 8.95
CA MET A 26 4.09 11.46 9.20
C MET A 26 5.02 10.51 8.42
N HIS A 27 5.25 9.31 8.95
CA HIS A 27 5.86 8.24 8.16
C HIS A 27 4.96 7.87 6.98
N VAL A 28 5.41 8.18 5.77
CA VAL A 28 4.76 7.72 4.53
C VAL A 28 5.34 6.38 4.14
N VAL A 29 4.47 5.40 3.93
CA VAL A 29 4.84 4.00 3.66
C VAL A 29 4.04 3.48 2.48
N TYR A 30 4.69 2.70 1.62
CA TYR A 30 4.08 2.08 0.43
C TYR A 30 4.09 0.57 0.57
N ILE A 31 2.99 -0.07 0.16
CA ILE A 31 2.86 -1.52 0.22
C ILE A 31 2.66 -2.07 -1.19
N GLN A 32 3.61 -2.86 -1.66
CA GLN A 32 3.50 -3.63 -2.90
C GLN A 32 2.92 -5.01 -2.62
N ASN A 33 2.00 -5.46 -3.48
CA ASN A 33 1.48 -6.81 -3.41
C ASN A 33 2.21 -7.70 -4.41
N HIS A 34 2.69 -8.84 -3.95
CA HIS A 34 3.23 -9.91 -4.77
C HIS A 34 2.29 -11.12 -4.74
N ASN A 35 1.81 -11.53 -5.90
CA ASN A 35 1.08 -12.78 -6.04
C ASN A 35 2.06 -13.90 -6.39
N LEU A 36 2.15 -14.91 -5.52
CA LEU A 36 3.03 -16.06 -5.68
C LEU A 36 2.31 -17.29 -6.25
N SER A 37 1.01 -17.20 -6.53
CA SER A 37 0.26 -18.31 -7.11
C SER A 37 0.80 -18.68 -8.49
N ALA A 38 0.93 -19.99 -8.74
CA ALA A 38 1.35 -20.50 -10.03
C ALA A 38 0.43 -19.96 -11.15
N GLY A 39 1.03 -19.44 -12.23
CA GLY A 39 0.30 -18.90 -13.37
C GLY A 39 -0.34 -17.52 -13.18
N THR A 40 -0.11 -16.83 -12.07
CA THR A 40 -0.65 -15.47 -11.89
C THR A 40 -0.15 -14.51 -12.98
N ARG A 41 -1.07 -13.66 -13.44
CA ARG A 41 -0.78 -12.57 -14.40
C ARG A 41 -0.72 -11.20 -13.73
N THR A 42 -1.37 -11.03 -12.57
CA THR A 42 -1.40 -9.78 -11.81
C THR A 42 -0.42 -9.88 -10.64
N PHE A 43 0.23 -8.76 -10.30
CA PHE A 43 1.14 -8.69 -9.16
C PHE A 43 2.27 -9.71 -9.19
N LYS A 44 2.65 -10.19 -10.39
CA LYS A 44 3.74 -11.17 -10.53
C LYS A 44 5.06 -10.47 -10.19
N PRO A 45 5.87 -11.00 -9.25
CA PRO A 45 7.15 -10.38 -8.90
C PRO A 45 8.04 -10.17 -10.12
N GLY A 46 8.74 -9.03 -10.17
CA GLY A 46 9.63 -8.65 -11.27
C GLY A 46 8.91 -8.30 -12.57
N THR A 47 7.62 -7.97 -12.52
CA THR A 47 6.86 -7.48 -13.68
C THR A 47 6.27 -6.11 -13.40
N HIS A 48 5.96 -5.37 -14.47
CA HIS A 48 5.28 -4.08 -14.37
C HIS A 48 3.99 -4.14 -13.54
N GLY A 49 3.28 -5.27 -13.55
CA GLY A 49 2.05 -5.43 -12.76
C GLY A 49 2.25 -5.54 -11.25
N ALA A 50 3.49 -5.60 -10.75
CA ALA A 50 3.83 -5.57 -9.33
C ALA A 50 4.42 -4.23 -8.87
N GLU A 51 4.74 -3.33 -9.80
CA GLU A 51 5.31 -2.02 -9.50
C GLU A 51 4.24 -1.08 -8.91
N LEU A 52 4.69 -0.05 -8.18
CA LEU A 52 3.80 1.06 -7.85
C LEU A 52 3.44 1.80 -9.15
N VAL A 53 2.22 2.28 -9.25
CA VAL A 53 1.78 3.00 -10.45
C VAL A 53 2.59 4.29 -10.63
N PRO A 54 2.99 4.65 -11.86
CA PRO A 54 3.90 5.77 -12.10
C PRO A 54 3.29 7.13 -11.73
N GLU A 55 1.97 7.24 -11.68
CA GLU A 55 1.29 8.46 -11.24
C GLU A 55 1.27 8.63 -9.71
N MET A 56 1.65 7.62 -8.93
CA MET A 56 1.72 7.72 -7.48
C MET A 56 2.94 8.54 -7.05
N LYS A 57 2.74 9.53 -6.19
CA LYS A 57 3.84 10.29 -5.59
C LYS A 57 4.63 9.42 -4.61
N ILE A 58 5.94 9.34 -4.82
CA ILE A 58 6.86 8.63 -3.93
C ILE A 58 7.70 9.66 -3.17
N VAL A 59 7.39 9.87 -1.89
CA VAL A 59 8.03 10.87 -1.01
C VAL A 59 8.93 10.24 0.06
N SER A 60 8.98 8.91 0.10
CA SER A 60 9.84 8.14 0.99
C SER A 60 10.33 6.87 0.30
N SER A 61 11.41 6.27 0.80
CA SER A 61 11.91 4.97 0.37
C SER A 61 11.31 3.79 1.17
N HIS A 62 10.33 4.03 2.05
CA HIS A 62 9.70 2.98 2.86
C HIS A 62 8.70 2.19 2.02
N ILE A 63 9.20 1.26 1.22
CA ILE A 63 8.40 0.39 0.36
C ILE A 63 8.54 -1.04 0.87
N PHE A 64 7.43 -1.64 1.29
CA PHE A 64 7.40 -3.01 1.80
C PHE A 64 6.58 -3.91 0.89
N THR A 65 6.95 -5.19 0.85
CA THR A 65 6.26 -6.19 0.04
C THR A 65 5.39 -7.09 0.92
N LYS A 66 4.16 -7.36 0.48
CA LYS A 66 3.29 -8.38 1.06
C LYS A 66 2.87 -9.42 0.02
N THR A 67 2.55 -10.62 0.49
CA THR A 67 2.04 -11.72 -0.35
C THR A 67 0.61 -12.15 0.01
N LYS A 68 0.08 -11.63 1.12
CA LYS A 68 -1.29 -11.88 1.62
C LYS A 68 -2.10 -10.58 1.63
N SER A 69 -3.40 -10.69 1.89
CA SER A 69 -4.31 -9.52 1.91
C SER A 69 -3.94 -8.50 3.00
N ASN A 70 -3.57 -8.96 4.18
CA ASN A 70 -3.16 -8.13 5.32
C ASN A 70 -1.70 -7.66 5.16
N ALA A 71 -1.44 -6.35 5.20
CA ALA A 71 -0.08 -5.81 5.10
C ALA A 71 0.82 -6.19 6.28
N LEU A 72 0.26 -6.44 7.47
CA LEU A 72 1.03 -6.83 8.67
C LEU A 72 1.66 -8.23 8.56
N THR A 73 1.38 -8.99 7.51
CA THR A 73 2.09 -10.24 7.24
C THR A 73 3.44 -10.03 6.55
N SER A 74 3.78 -8.79 6.20
CA SER A 74 5.13 -8.39 5.80
C SER A 74 5.95 -8.18 7.07
N GLU A 75 6.94 -9.05 7.30
CA GLU A 75 7.80 -8.97 8.49
C GLU A 75 8.54 -7.63 8.54
N GLU A 76 9.08 -7.17 7.41
CA GLU A 76 9.76 -5.87 7.30
C GLU A 76 8.85 -4.70 7.69
N PHE A 77 7.59 -4.70 7.25
CA PHE A 77 6.62 -3.67 7.62
C PHE A 77 6.26 -3.72 9.11
N ALA A 78 6.04 -4.93 9.64
CA ALA A 78 5.72 -5.11 11.05
C ALA A 78 6.88 -4.66 11.95
N THR A 79 8.12 -5.00 11.59
CA THR A 79 9.34 -4.53 12.27
C THR A 79 9.45 -3.00 12.19
N PHE A 80 9.24 -2.40 11.02
CA PHE A 80 9.27 -0.95 10.86
C PHE A 80 8.27 -0.23 11.79
N ILE A 81 7.05 -0.75 11.91
CA ILE A 81 6.04 -0.21 12.84
C ILE A 81 6.55 -0.24 14.28
N GLN A 82 7.13 -1.37 14.70
CA GLN A 82 7.62 -1.55 16.07
C GLN A 82 8.80 -0.65 16.38
N GLU A 83 9.81 -0.60 15.50
CA GLU A 83 11.02 0.20 15.68
C GLU A 83 10.75 1.71 15.74
N ASN A 84 9.71 2.17 15.03
CA ASN A 84 9.31 3.58 15.01
C ASN A 84 8.15 3.89 15.98
N ALA A 85 7.76 2.93 16.83
CA ALA A 85 6.68 3.06 17.80
C ALA A 85 5.37 3.63 17.21
N ILE A 86 5.01 3.19 16.00
CA ILE A 86 3.84 3.70 15.27
C ILE A 86 2.56 3.10 15.87
N THR A 87 1.66 3.96 16.34
CA THR A 87 0.40 3.56 17.01
C THR A 87 -0.85 4.09 16.32
N LYS A 88 -0.72 4.97 15.31
CA LYS A 88 -1.83 5.56 14.57
C LYS A 88 -1.60 5.40 13.09
N PHE A 89 -2.65 4.98 12.38
CA PHE A 89 -2.58 4.65 10.96
C PHE A 89 -3.67 5.38 10.18
N PHE A 90 -3.27 5.91 9.02
CA PHE A 90 -4.18 6.36 7.97
C PHE A 90 -3.90 5.50 6.75
N ILE A 91 -4.92 4.83 6.22
CA ILE A 91 -4.76 3.88 5.12
C ILE A 91 -5.56 4.34 3.91
N ALA A 92 -4.86 4.50 2.79
CA ALA A 92 -5.45 4.75 1.48
C ALA A 92 -4.86 3.76 0.47
N GLY A 93 -5.67 3.27 -0.47
CA GLY A 93 -5.22 2.32 -1.48
C GLY A 93 -6.36 1.49 -2.05
N ALA A 94 -6.02 0.41 -2.74
CA ALA A 94 -6.96 -0.49 -3.38
C ALA A 94 -6.60 -1.97 -3.12
N ASP A 95 -7.56 -2.89 -3.03
CA ASP A 95 -9.02 -2.68 -3.02
C ASP A 95 -9.55 -2.44 -1.59
N ALA A 96 -10.45 -1.46 -1.44
CA ALA A 96 -11.12 -1.10 -0.20
C ALA A 96 -11.81 -2.30 0.50
N THR A 97 -12.39 -3.21 -0.28
CA THR A 97 -13.14 -4.36 0.22
C THR A 97 -12.25 -5.57 0.56
N ALA A 98 -10.98 -5.55 0.15
CA ALA A 98 -10.03 -6.65 0.31
C ALA A 98 -8.80 -6.25 1.13
N CYS A 99 -7.70 -5.84 0.47
CA CYS A 99 -6.41 -5.60 1.13
C CYS A 99 -6.49 -4.48 2.18
N VAL A 100 -7.19 -3.39 1.86
CA VAL A 100 -7.39 -2.27 2.79
C VAL A 100 -8.19 -2.75 4.00
N LYS A 101 -9.38 -3.33 3.79
CA LYS A 101 -10.22 -3.88 4.87
C LYS A 101 -9.46 -4.87 5.75
N SER A 102 -8.76 -5.83 5.15
CA SER A 102 -8.01 -6.85 5.87
C SER A 102 -6.89 -6.24 6.70
N THR A 103 -6.21 -5.22 6.20
CA THR A 103 -5.15 -4.54 6.95
C THR A 103 -5.74 -3.74 8.11
N CYS A 104 -6.74 -2.88 7.85
CA CYS A 104 -7.42 -2.10 8.90
C CYS A 104 -7.96 -2.99 10.03
N PHE A 105 -8.58 -4.12 9.68
CA PHE A 105 -9.15 -5.05 10.67
C PHE A 105 -8.08 -5.64 11.61
N ASN A 106 -6.85 -5.82 11.14
CA ASN A 106 -5.76 -6.41 11.92
C ASN A 106 -4.87 -5.37 12.61
N MET A 107 -5.07 -4.07 12.35
CA MET A 107 -4.37 -2.99 13.05
C MET A 107 -5.13 -2.66 14.35
N THR A 108 -4.86 -3.44 15.39
CA THR A 108 -5.44 -3.32 16.74
C THR A 108 -4.48 -2.72 17.73
#